data_AF-A0A9E5K6Q2-F1
#
_entry.id   AF-A0A9E5K6Q2-F1
#
_cell.length_a   1.000
_cell.length_b   1.000
_cell.length_c   1.000
_cell.angle_alpha   90.00
_cell.angle_beta   90.00
_cell.angle_gamma   90.00
#
_symmetry.space_group_name_H-M   'P 1'
#
loop_
_entity.id
_entity.type
_entity.pdbx_description
1 polymer ?
#
loop_
_entity_poly.entity_id
_entity_poly.type
_entity_poly.pdbx_seq_one_letter_code
_entity_poly.pdbx_strand_id
1 'polypeptide(L)'
;NSGIFFHTTYQAKGIPAKGFEFQINNTGSDQRYRTGAIYPTKPLDKVLLKDDEWFECHLSVRGNKVVLKVNGETTHDVELPVNAKSGLSLSSGTFAIQSHDPGSVVYFRRIRVKPQE
;
A
#
# COMPACT_ATOMS: atom_id res chain seq x y z
N ASN A 1 -4.40 -4.96 -10.89
CA ASN A 1 -3.26 -4.30 -10.21
C ASN A 1 -3.71 -2.94 -9.71
N SER A 2 -3.41 -2.59 -8.47
CA SER A 2 -3.73 -1.30 -7.84
C SER A 2 -2.85 -1.16 -6.59
N GLY A 3 -3.09 -0.10 -5.81
CA GLY A 3 -2.45 0.09 -4.53
C GLY A 3 -3.03 1.27 -3.77
N ILE A 4 -2.76 1.27 -2.46
CA ILE A 4 -3.11 2.34 -1.54
C ILE A 4 -1.81 2.98 -1.09
N PHE A 5 -1.57 4.21 -1.54
CA PHE A 5 -0.38 4.97 -1.18
C PHE A 5 -0.59 5.73 0.13
N PHE A 6 0.48 5.86 0.90
CA PHE A 6 0.49 6.56 2.19
C PHE A 6 1.77 7.40 2.36
N HIS A 7 1.66 8.45 3.18
CA HIS A 7 2.73 9.45 3.38
C HIS A 7 3.17 10.11 2.05
N THR A 8 2.20 10.35 1.18
CA THR A 8 2.40 10.98 -0.13
C THR A 8 2.23 12.50 -0.08
N THR A 9 2.52 13.18 -1.17
CA THR A 9 2.10 14.57 -1.41
C THR A 9 1.20 14.60 -2.64
N TYR A 10 0.28 15.56 -2.72
CA TYR A 10 -0.53 15.74 -3.92
C TYR A 10 0.37 15.89 -5.15
N GLN A 11 0.06 15.10 -6.18
CA GLN A 11 0.74 15.09 -7.45
C GLN A 11 -0.31 14.95 -8.55
N ALA A 12 -0.36 15.91 -9.46
CA ALA A 12 -1.45 15.97 -10.45
C ALA A 12 -1.39 14.86 -11.52
N LYS A 13 -0.22 14.28 -11.76
CA LYS A 13 0.01 13.31 -12.85
C LYS A 13 0.98 12.23 -12.42
N GLY A 14 0.82 11.01 -12.94
CA GLY A 14 1.73 9.89 -12.71
C GLY A 14 1.57 9.24 -11.34
N ILE A 15 2.54 8.39 -11.00
CA ILE A 15 2.59 7.65 -9.73
C ILE A 15 3.18 8.55 -8.63
N PRO A 16 2.63 8.57 -7.40
CA PRO A 16 3.18 9.37 -6.31
C PRO A 16 4.69 9.15 -6.13
N ALA A 17 5.48 10.23 -6.23
CA ALA A 17 6.94 10.17 -6.09
C ALA A 17 7.40 10.08 -4.62
N LYS A 18 6.49 10.33 -3.66
CA LYS A 18 6.76 10.28 -2.21
C LYS A 18 5.87 9.26 -1.53
N GLY A 19 6.41 8.64 -0.49
CA GLY A 19 5.70 7.71 0.38
C GLY A 19 5.94 6.25 -0.02
N PHE A 20 4.98 5.41 0.35
CA PHE A 20 4.99 3.98 0.09
C PHE A 20 3.61 3.52 -0.37
N GLU A 21 3.54 2.30 -0.88
CA GLU A 21 2.32 1.70 -1.39
C GLU A 21 2.03 0.38 -0.68
N PHE A 22 0.82 0.25 -0.13
CA PHE A 22 0.21 -1.05 0.13
C PHE A 22 -0.20 -1.62 -1.22
N GLN A 23 0.49 -2.67 -1.66
CA GLN A 23 0.25 -3.26 -2.97
C GLN A 23 -1.07 -4.03 -3.01
N ILE A 24 -1.82 -3.90 -4.11
CA ILE A 24 -3.00 -4.72 -4.43
C ILE A 24 -2.77 -5.42 -5.77
N ASN A 25 -2.42 -6.70 -5.70
CA ASN A 25 -2.12 -7.53 -6.86
C ASN A 25 -2.22 -9.02 -6.48
N ASN A 26 -3.29 -9.70 -6.91
CA ASN A 26 -3.45 -11.13 -6.66
C ASN A 26 -2.94 -11.99 -7.82
N THR A 27 -3.24 -11.59 -9.06
CA THR A 27 -3.05 -12.41 -10.28
C THR A 27 -2.19 -11.74 -11.36
N GLY A 28 -1.73 -10.51 -11.13
CA GLY A 28 -0.91 -9.77 -12.08
C GLY A 28 0.46 -10.42 -12.35
N SER A 29 1.13 -9.94 -13.40
CA SER A 29 2.41 -10.48 -13.87
C SER A 29 3.58 -10.22 -12.91
N ASP A 30 3.55 -9.11 -12.16
CA ASP A 30 4.52 -8.89 -11.08
C ASP A 30 4.21 -9.86 -9.93
N GLN A 31 5.02 -10.90 -9.81
CA GLN A 31 4.88 -11.90 -8.76
C GLN A 31 5.66 -11.55 -7.49
N ARG A 32 6.51 -10.51 -7.52
CA ARG A 32 7.36 -10.12 -6.39
C ARG A 32 6.62 -9.27 -5.37
N TYR A 33 5.64 -8.50 -5.84
CA TYR A 33 4.80 -7.65 -4.99
C TYR A 33 3.33 -8.02 -5.17
N ARG A 34 2.89 -8.99 -4.36
CA ARG A 34 1.48 -9.41 -4.22
C ARG A 34 0.75 -8.55 -3.20
N THR A 35 -0.58 -8.72 -3.13
CA THR A 35 -1.44 -8.01 -2.18
C THR A 35 -0.91 -8.11 -0.75
N GLY A 36 -0.68 -6.96 -0.12
CA GLY A 36 -0.10 -6.88 1.23
C GLY A 36 1.40 -6.65 1.28
N ALA A 37 2.09 -6.54 0.14
CA ALA A 37 3.47 -6.06 0.08
C ALA A 37 3.56 -4.54 0.34
N ILE A 38 4.75 -4.07 0.74
CA ILE A 38 5.10 -2.64 0.77
C ILE A 38 5.94 -2.34 -0.48
N TYR A 39 5.34 -1.75 -1.51
CA TYR A 39 6.06 -1.40 -2.73
C TYR A 39 6.83 -0.07 -2.57
N PRO A 40 8.07 0.04 -3.08
CA PRO A 40 8.90 -0.99 -3.72
C PRO A 40 9.88 -1.70 -2.76
N THR A 41 9.72 -1.59 -1.43
CA THR A 41 10.80 -1.91 -0.48
C THR A 41 10.70 -3.28 0.20
N LYS A 42 9.49 -3.78 0.48
CA LYS A 42 9.27 -5.07 1.15
C LYS A 42 8.38 -5.97 0.27
N PRO A 43 8.97 -6.93 -0.44
CA PRO A 43 8.21 -7.83 -1.30
C PRO A 43 7.31 -8.77 -0.48
N LEU A 44 6.35 -9.37 -1.19
CA LEU A 44 5.57 -10.52 -0.75
C LEU A 44 5.20 -11.28 -2.03
N ASP A 45 5.78 -12.45 -2.21
CA ASP A 45 5.61 -13.28 -3.41
C ASP A 45 4.52 -14.36 -3.23
N LYS A 46 3.82 -14.33 -2.10
CA LYS A 46 2.73 -15.23 -1.77
C LYS A 46 1.39 -14.64 -2.19
N VAL A 47 0.59 -15.43 -2.92
CA VAL A 47 -0.82 -15.10 -3.20
C VAL A 47 -1.67 -15.46 -1.97
N LEU A 48 -2.32 -14.47 -1.38
CA LEU A 48 -3.16 -14.64 -0.18
C LEU A 48 -4.66 -14.71 -0.51
N LEU A 49 -5.05 -14.21 -1.68
CA LEU A 49 -6.43 -13.92 -2.04
C LEU A 49 -6.68 -14.28 -3.50
N LYS A 50 -7.95 -14.49 -3.85
CA LYS A 50 -8.42 -14.57 -5.23
C LYS A 50 -8.95 -13.21 -5.67
N ASP A 51 -9.05 -13.02 -6.98
CA ASP A 51 -9.78 -11.88 -7.53
C ASP A 51 -11.29 -12.00 -7.27
N ASP A 52 -11.99 -10.87 -7.39
CA ASP A 52 -13.44 -10.75 -7.21
C ASP A 52 -14.00 -11.10 -5.83
N GLU A 53 -13.13 -11.16 -4.81
CA GLU A 53 -13.49 -11.31 -3.41
C GLU A 53 -13.25 -10.00 -2.63
N TRP A 54 -14.14 -9.69 -1.69
CA TRP A 54 -13.89 -8.59 -0.76
C TRP A 54 -12.90 -9.03 0.31
N PHE A 55 -11.86 -8.23 0.51
CA PHE A 55 -10.89 -8.40 1.59
C PHE A 55 -10.65 -7.09 2.31
N GLU A 56 -10.14 -7.18 3.53
CA GLU A 56 -9.73 -6.03 4.32
C GLU A 56 -8.24 -5.75 4.12
N CYS A 57 -7.92 -4.51 3.74
CA CYS A 57 -6.58 -3.96 3.87
C CYS A 57 -6.51 -3.12 5.16
N HIS A 58 -5.58 -3.45 6.04
CA HIS A 58 -5.32 -2.64 7.23
C HIS A 58 -3.87 -2.16 7.21
N LEU A 59 -3.70 -0.84 7.25
CA LEU A 59 -2.42 -0.15 7.30
C LEU A 59 -2.37 0.67 8.60
N SER A 60 -1.35 0.42 9.42
CA SER A 60 -1.05 1.21 10.61
C SER A 60 0.37 1.75 10.53
N VAL A 61 0.53 3.05 10.78
CA VAL A 61 1.83 3.69 10.94
C VAL A 61 1.86 4.37 12.31
N ARG A 62 2.85 4.02 13.13
CA ARG A 62 3.09 4.61 14.46
C ARG A 62 4.57 4.94 14.59
N GLY A 63 4.92 6.23 14.54
CA GLY A 63 6.32 6.64 14.40
C GLY A 63 6.92 6.08 13.11
N ASN A 64 7.99 5.29 13.21
CA ASN A 64 8.61 4.59 12.09
C ASN A 64 8.07 3.16 11.87
N LYS A 65 7.21 2.67 12.77
CA LYS A 65 6.67 1.31 12.74
C LYS A 65 5.46 1.22 11.82
N VAL A 66 5.54 0.33 10.83
CA VAL A 66 4.50 0.08 9.83
C VAL A 66 4.02 -1.36 9.95
N VAL A 67 2.71 -1.52 10.11
CA VAL A 67 2.05 -2.82 10.13
C VAL A 67 1.03 -2.88 8.99
N LEU A 68 1.20 -3.86 8.11
CA LEU A 68 0.23 -4.21 7.08
C LEU A 68 -0.49 -5.51 7.45
N LYS A 69 -1.80 -5.55 7.23
CA LYS A 69 -2.60 -6.77 7.34
C LYS A 69 -3.54 -6.93 6.16
N VAL A 70 -3.77 -8.20 5.83
CA VAL A 70 -4.78 -8.65 4.86
C VAL A 70 -5.72 -9.60 5.60
N ASN A 71 -7.02 -9.29 5.64
CA ASN A 71 -8.01 -10.08 6.39
C ASN A 71 -7.61 -10.37 7.85
N GLY A 72 -6.97 -9.40 8.52
CA GLY A 72 -6.49 -9.54 9.89
C GLY A 72 -5.15 -10.28 10.07
N GLU A 73 -4.65 -10.97 9.04
CA GLU A 73 -3.32 -11.60 9.05
C GLU A 73 -2.24 -10.56 8.75
N THR A 74 -1.22 -10.48 9.60
CA THR A 74 -0.09 -9.56 9.41
C THR A 74 0.80 -10.03 8.27
N THR A 75 0.96 -9.20 7.23
CA THR A 75 1.90 -9.46 6.13
C THR A 75 3.26 -8.83 6.40
N HIS A 76 3.28 -7.65 7.01
CA HIS A 76 4.50 -6.95 7.40
C HIS A 76 4.32 -6.29 8.77
N ASP A 77 5.33 -6.43 9.61
CA ASP A 77 5.57 -5.60 10.79
C ASP A 77 7.03 -5.14 10.72
N VAL A 78 7.26 -3.91 10.26
CA VAL A 78 8.59 -3.42 9.89
C VAL A 78 8.80 -1.96 10.30
N GLU A 79 10.06 -1.55 10.39
CA GLU A 79 10.43 -0.13 10.41
C GLU A 79 10.75 0.36 9.00
N LEU A 80 10.27 1.56 8.66
CA LEU A 80 10.60 2.25 7.40
C LEU A 80 11.33 3.59 7.67
N PRO A 81 12.15 4.08 6.72
CA PRO A 81 12.90 5.32 6.89
C PRO A 81 12.02 6.55 7.13
N VAL A 82 12.35 7.35 8.13
CA VAL A 82 11.68 8.63 8.44
C VAL A 82 12.56 9.79 7.97
N ASN A 83 11.96 10.80 7.35
CA ASN A 83 12.65 12.01 6.84
C ASN A 83 13.90 11.71 5.99
N ALA A 84 13.89 10.62 5.21
CA ALA A 84 14.95 10.29 4.28
C ALA A 84 14.98 11.30 3.12
N LYS A 85 16.17 11.50 2.53
CA LYS A 85 16.34 12.40 1.37
C LYS A 85 15.68 11.85 0.10
N SER A 86 15.42 10.53 0.04
CA SER A 86 14.69 9.90 -1.05
C SER A 86 13.18 10.12 -0.90
N GLY A 87 12.42 9.89 -1.97
CA GLY A 87 10.95 9.90 -1.91
C GLY A 87 10.37 8.76 -1.06
N LEU A 88 11.12 7.69 -0.82
CA LEU A 88 10.72 6.53 -0.03
C LEU A 88 10.92 6.79 1.46
N SER A 89 10.04 7.63 2.03
CA SER A 89 10.14 8.02 3.43
C SER A 89 8.78 8.24 4.09
N LEU A 90 8.69 7.82 5.35
CA LEU A 90 7.61 8.19 6.26
C LEU A 90 7.76 9.66 6.65
N SER A 91 6.68 10.40 6.48
CA SER A 91 6.55 11.81 6.86
C SER A 91 5.11 12.15 7.28
N SER A 92 4.58 13.33 6.98
CA SER A 92 3.14 13.59 6.98
C SER A 92 2.66 13.73 5.53
N GLY A 93 1.38 13.51 5.26
CA GLY A 93 0.91 13.63 3.89
C GLY A 93 -0.48 13.09 3.61
N THR A 94 -0.71 12.86 2.33
CA THR A 94 -1.97 12.37 1.77
C THR A 94 -1.97 10.85 1.60
N PHE A 95 -3.17 10.29 1.49
CA PHE A 95 -3.39 8.97 0.91
C PHE A 95 -3.75 9.12 -0.57
N ALA A 96 -3.42 8.13 -1.38
CA ALA A 96 -3.88 8.04 -2.77
C ALA A 96 -4.27 6.60 -3.11
N ILE A 97 -5.21 6.44 -4.03
CA ILE A 97 -5.65 5.15 -4.55
C ILE A 97 -5.28 5.10 -6.03
N GLN A 98 -4.63 4.00 -6.43
CA GLN A 98 -4.14 3.85 -7.78
C GLN A 98 -5.19 3.21 -8.71
N SER A 99 -5.41 3.84 -9.86
CA SER A 99 -5.98 3.19 -11.04
C SER A 99 -4.81 2.93 -12.00
N HIS A 100 -4.35 1.69 -12.05
CA HIS A 100 -3.05 1.34 -12.64
C HIS A 100 -3.06 1.34 -14.17
N ASP A 101 -4.02 0.63 -14.77
CA ASP A 101 -4.13 0.45 -16.23
C ASP A 101 -5.56 0.04 -16.61
N PRO A 102 -5.96 0.12 -17.91
CA PRO A 102 -7.31 -0.20 -18.36
C PRO A 102 -7.77 -1.65 -18.12
N GLY A 103 -6.84 -2.61 -17.97
CA GLY A 103 -7.14 -4.01 -17.68
C GLY A 103 -7.31 -4.29 -16.19
N SER A 104 -6.97 -3.33 -15.32
CA SER A 104 -7.06 -3.46 -13.87
C SER A 104 -8.33 -2.80 -13.34
N VAL A 105 -9.35 -3.60 -13.03
CA VAL A 105 -10.58 -3.15 -12.36
C VAL A 105 -10.50 -3.47 -10.87
N VAL A 106 -10.67 -2.46 -10.01
CA VAL A 106 -10.67 -2.60 -8.55
C VAL A 106 -11.76 -1.75 -7.94
N TYR A 107 -12.47 -2.29 -6.95
CA TYR A 107 -13.52 -1.60 -6.22
C TYR A 107 -13.10 -1.37 -4.76
N PHE A 108 -13.37 -0.18 -4.24
CA PHE A 108 -13.10 0.18 -2.86
C PHE A 108 -14.39 0.53 -2.14
N ARG A 109 -14.49 0.16 -0.85
CA ARG A 109 -15.60 0.57 0.02
C ARG A 109 -15.12 0.67 1.47
N ARG A 110 -15.87 1.42 2.29
CA ARG A 110 -15.63 1.56 3.75
C ARG A 110 -14.22 2.03 4.10
N ILE A 111 -13.70 2.98 3.31
CA ILE A 111 -12.40 3.61 3.57
C ILE A 111 -12.53 4.47 4.83
N ARG A 112 -11.68 4.21 5.83
CA ARG A 112 -11.68 4.90 7.11
C ARG A 112 -10.25 5.18 7.52
N VAL A 113 -10.03 6.31 8.17
CA VAL A 113 -8.74 6.71 8.71
C VAL A 113 -8.95 7.11 10.16
N LYS A 114 -8.08 6.61 11.04
CA LYS A 114 -7.98 7.06 12.42
C LYS A 114 -6.58 7.62 12.65
N PRO A 115 -6.44 8.92 12.95
CA PRO A 115 -5.17 9.48 13.39
C PRO A 115 -4.60 8.69 14.58
N GLN A 116 -3.30 8.45 14.57
CA GLN A 116 -2.59 7.84 15.70
C GLN A 116 -1.92 8.97 16.49
N GLU A 117 -2.06 8.93 17.81
CA GLU A 117 -1.36 9.81 18.76
C GLU A 117 0.10 9.40 18.94
#